data_AF-A0A1F1QX93-F1
#
_entry.id   AF-A0A1F1QX93-F1
#
_cell.length_a   1.000
_cell.length_b   1.000
_cell.length_c   1.000
_cell.angle_alpha   90.00
_cell.angle_beta   90.00
_cell.angle_gamma   90.00
#
_symmetry.space_group_name_H-M   'P 1'
#
loop_
_entity.id
_entity.type
_entity.pdbx_description
1 polymer ?
#
loop_
_entity_poly.entity_id
_entity_poly.type
_entity_poly.pdbx_seq_one_letter_code
_entity_poly.pdbx_strand_id
1 'polypeptide(L)'
;MSYETYELAVKPINEAIQSRAAELVAKVKTTATANSSDLSKMVFDDDFIFFSQDGASVLTKSENYGIKLFSYGKTDVYYEPINDRFVYYEFDSDFGYTMSHEIEESVLTKIFEDISLYTAAMHVVGVDEVTTACLKFRQGVLDRLK
;
A
#
# COMPACT_ATOMS: atom_id res chain seq x y z
N MET A 1 -23.23 -5.83 29.66
CA MET A 1 -23.77 -6.16 28.33
C MET A 1 -23.72 -7.68 28.19
N SER A 2 -24.81 -8.35 27.81
CA SER A 2 -24.75 -9.79 27.53
C SER A 2 -24.17 -10.04 26.13
N TYR A 3 -23.69 -11.27 25.89
CA TYR A 3 -23.21 -11.67 24.56
C TYR A 3 -24.30 -11.54 23.49
N GLU A 4 -25.54 -11.88 23.85
CA GLU A 4 -26.71 -11.75 22.97
C GLU A 4 -27.02 -10.28 22.62
N THR A 5 -26.85 -9.35 23.58
CA THR A 5 -26.95 -7.90 23.31
C THR A 5 -25.77 -7.39 22.46
N TYR A 6 -24.57 -7.95 22.66
CA TYR A 6 -23.41 -7.65 21.82
C TYR A 6 -23.66 -8.09 20.37
N GLU A 7 -24.14 -9.31 20.12
CA GLU A 7 -24.38 -9.81 18.77
C GLU A 7 -25.43 -8.97 18.03
N LEU A 8 -26.53 -8.62 18.70
CA LEU A 8 -27.60 -7.81 18.10
C LEU A 8 -27.16 -6.39 17.76
N ALA A 9 -26.24 -5.81 18.55
CA ALA A 9 -25.78 -4.43 18.36
C ALA A 9 -24.56 -4.33 17.42
N VAL A 10 -23.59 -5.22 17.58
CA VAL A 10 -22.26 -5.09 16.96
C VAL A 10 -22.21 -5.80 15.61
N LYS A 11 -22.91 -6.92 15.43
CA LYS A 11 -22.86 -7.68 14.17
C LYS A 11 -23.31 -6.86 12.95
N PRO A 12 -24.44 -6.13 12.98
CA PRO A 12 -24.85 -5.30 11.85
C PRO A 12 -23.88 -4.16 11.56
N ILE A 13 -23.23 -3.61 12.60
CA ILE A 13 -22.21 -2.56 12.45
C ILE A 13 -20.98 -3.13 11.75
N ASN A 14 -20.50 -4.32 12.16
CA ASN A 14 -19.37 -4.98 11.52
C ASN A 14 -19.65 -5.33 10.06
N GLU A 15 -20.86 -5.81 9.75
CA GLU A 15 -21.28 -6.07 8.36
C GLU A 15 -21.24 -4.79 7.50
N ALA A 16 -21.71 -3.66 8.06
CA ALA A 16 -21.64 -2.37 7.37
C ALA A 16 -20.19 -1.89 7.17
N ILE A 17 -19.32 -2.06 8.17
CA ILE A 17 -17.89 -1.73 8.09
C ILE A 17 -17.23 -2.58 6.99
N GLN A 18 -17.45 -3.90 6.99
CA GLN A 18 -16.89 -4.80 5.99
C GLN A 18 -17.36 -4.45 4.57
N SER A 19 -18.64 -4.13 4.40
CA SER A 19 -19.17 -3.68 3.11
C SER A 19 -18.46 -2.41 2.62
N ARG A 20 -18.21 -1.44 3.51
CA ARG A 20 -17.48 -0.21 3.16
C ARG A 20 -16.01 -0.48 2.87
N ALA A 21 -15.37 -1.32 3.66
CA ALA A 21 -13.97 -1.68 3.43
C ALA A 21 -13.78 -2.41 2.10
N ALA A 22 -14.73 -3.26 1.68
CA ALA A 22 -14.71 -3.89 0.36
C ALA A 22 -14.79 -2.86 -0.78
N GLU A 23 -15.63 -1.81 -0.65
CA GLU A 23 -15.67 -0.69 -1.60
C GLU A 23 -14.31 0.04 -1.67
N LEU A 24 -13.63 0.22 -0.53
CA LEU A 24 -12.30 0.83 -0.47
C LEU A 24 -11.24 -0.04 -1.17
N VAL A 25 -11.28 -1.37 -0.98
CA VAL A 25 -10.39 -2.31 -1.68
C VAL A 25 -10.58 -2.20 -3.20
N ALA A 26 -11.84 -2.23 -3.67
CA ALA A 26 -12.15 -2.12 -5.09
C ALA A 26 -11.62 -0.81 -5.70
N LYS A 27 -11.73 0.29 -4.94
CA LYS A 27 -11.22 1.60 -5.36
C LYS A 27 -9.69 1.62 -5.43
N VAL A 28 -8.99 1.14 -4.40
CA VAL A 28 -7.52 1.06 -4.39
C VAL A 28 -7.01 0.19 -5.55
N LYS A 29 -7.60 -0.99 -5.77
CA LYS A 29 -7.25 -1.86 -6.90
C LYS A 29 -7.44 -1.16 -8.24
N THR A 30 -8.60 -0.53 -8.43
CA THR A 30 -8.90 0.20 -9.68
C THR A 30 -7.90 1.32 -9.94
N THR A 31 -7.57 2.11 -8.93
CA THR A 31 -6.54 3.16 -9.04
C THR A 31 -5.16 2.59 -9.32
N ALA A 32 -4.77 1.52 -8.62
CA ALA A 32 -3.49 0.85 -8.82
C ALA A 32 -3.35 0.31 -10.24
N THR A 33 -4.34 -0.43 -10.74
CA THR A 33 -4.37 -0.96 -12.11
C THR A 33 -4.32 0.17 -13.14
N ALA A 34 -5.09 1.25 -12.94
CA ALA A 34 -5.09 2.40 -13.86
C ALA A 34 -3.72 3.09 -13.94
N ASN A 35 -2.98 3.11 -12.84
CA ASN A 35 -1.67 3.75 -12.73
C ASN A 35 -0.49 2.77 -12.85
N SER A 36 -0.75 1.48 -13.05
CA SER A 36 0.26 0.40 -13.04
C SER A 36 1.42 0.64 -14.01
N SER A 37 1.14 1.19 -15.20
CA SER A 37 2.15 1.53 -16.21
C SER A 37 3.13 2.60 -15.73
N ASP A 38 2.61 3.64 -15.08
CA ASP A 38 3.45 4.73 -14.58
C ASP A 38 4.19 4.34 -13.30
N LEU A 39 3.51 3.63 -12.39
CA LEU A 39 4.14 3.03 -11.21
C LEU A 39 5.27 2.07 -11.59
N SER A 40 5.09 1.29 -12.67
CA SER A 40 6.14 0.43 -13.21
C SER A 40 7.35 1.24 -13.68
N LYS A 41 7.15 2.30 -14.46
CA LYS A 41 8.28 3.16 -14.89
C LYS A 41 9.00 3.78 -13.70
N MET A 42 8.23 4.26 -12.71
CA MET A 42 8.77 4.90 -11.51
C MET A 42 9.57 3.94 -10.63
N VAL A 43 9.17 2.67 -10.51
CA VAL A 43 9.93 1.70 -9.71
C VAL A 43 11.24 1.26 -10.39
N PHE A 44 11.35 1.43 -11.71
CA PHE A 44 12.59 1.21 -12.48
C PHE A 44 13.48 2.47 -12.62
N ASP A 45 12.99 3.63 -12.20
CA ASP A 45 13.71 4.88 -12.31
C ASP A 45 14.53 5.12 -11.03
N ASP A 46 15.85 4.95 -11.13
CA ASP A 46 16.80 5.16 -10.02
C ASP A 46 16.76 6.61 -9.47
N ASP A 47 16.27 7.57 -10.26
CA ASP A 47 16.10 8.95 -9.84
C ASP A 47 14.73 9.22 -9.19
N PHE A 48 13.78 8.30 -9.29
CA PHE A 48 12.48 8.45 -8.65
C PHE A 48 12.50 7.95 -7.21
N ILE A 49 12.04 8.79 -6.28
CA ILE A 49 11.91 8.45 -4.87
C ILE A 49 10.43 8.51 -4.51
N PHE A 50 9.90 7.37 -4.06
CA PHE A 50 8.56 7.31 -3.49
C PHE A 50 8.58 7.93 -2.09
N PHE A 51 7.53 8.68 -1.76
CA PHE A 51 7.33 9.25 -0.43
C PHE A 51 6.01 8.76 0.15
N SER A 52 5.95 8.63 1.47
CA SER A 52 4.72 8.37 2.20
C SER A 52 4.01 9.69 2.49
N GLN A 53 2.77 9.59 2.98
CA GLN A 53 1.94 10.77 3.29
C GLN A 53 2.58 11.71 4.30
N ASP A 54 3.44 11.19 5.19
CA ASP A 54 4.19 11.98 6.18
C ASP A 54 5.52 12.56 5.65
N GLY A 55 5.83 12.32 4.37
CA GLY A 55 7.03 12.82 3.70
C GLY A 55 8.29 11.98 3.94
N ALA A 56 8.20 10.81 4.57
CA ALA A 56 9.31 9.87 4.64
C ALA A 56 9.51 9.16 3.28
N SER A 57 10.76 8.83 2.94
CA SER A 57 11.01 8.02 1.74
C SER A 57 10.47 6.61 1.95
N VAL A 58 9.72 6.12 0.98
CA VAL A 58 9.17 4.76 0.97
C VAL A 58 10.24 3.78 0.51
N LEU A 59 10.34 2.67 1.21
CA LEU A 59 11.23 1.57 0.83
C LEU A 59 10.68 0.89 -0.42
N THR A 60 11.51 0.81 -1.46
CA THR A 60 11.29 -0.08 -2.60
C THR A 60 12.06 -1.38 -2.37
N LYS A 61 11.42 -2.52 -2.65
CA LYS A 61 12.08 -3.84 -2.66
C LYS A 61 12.64 -4.05 -4.06
N SER A 62 13.87 -3.59 -4.28
CA SER A 62 14.52 -3.57 -5.61
C SER A 62 14.54 -4.94 -6.32
N GLU A 63 14.71 -6.04 -5.58
CA GLU A 63 14.72 -7.39 -6.15
C GLU A 63 13.35 -7.84 -6.71
N ASN A 64 12.25 -7.29 -6.17
CA ASN A 64 10.89 -7.70 -6.51
C ASN A 64 10.05 -6.56 -7.11
N TYR A 65 10.65 -5.39 -7.31
CA TYR A 65 9.99 -4.18 -7.80
C TYR A 65 8.71 -3.82 -7.02
N GLY A 66 8.70 -4.13 -5.73
CA GLY A 66 7.59 -3.85 -4.83
C GLY A 66 7.72 -2.47 -4.22
N ILE A 67 6.63 -1.68 -4.28
CA ILE A 67 6.54 -0.36 -3.65
C ILE A 67 5.82 -0.54 -2.31
N LYS A 68 6.48 -0.24 -1.19
CA LYS A 68 5.84 -0.35 0.13
C LYS A 68 4.68 0.64 0.22
N LEU A 69 3.51 0.17 0.64
CA LEU A 69 2.32 1.00 0.82
C LEU A 69 2.17 1.43 2.28
N PHE A 70 2.25 0.46 3.19
CA PHE A 70 2.06 0.64 4.63
C PHE A 70 2.57 -0.59 5.38
N SER A 71 2.45 -0.58 6.71
CA SER A 71 2.75 -1.74 7.57
C SER A 71 1.48 -2.10 8.35
N TYR A 72 1.12 -3.38 8.38
CA TYR A 72 0.01 -3.90 9.20
C TYR A 72 0.58 -4.79 10.31
N GLY A 73 0.57 -4.29 11.54
CA GLY A 73 1.30 -4.91 12.64
C GLY A 73 2.82 -4.90 12.38
N LYS A 74 3.40 -6.09 12.19
CA LYS A 74 4.83 -6.27 11.88
C LYS A 74 5.09 -6.61 10.41
N THR A 75 4.04 -6.67 9.59
CA THR A 75 4.13 -7.08 8.19
C THR A 75 4.04 -5.87 7.29
N ASP A 76 5.03 -5.70 6.44
CA ASP A 76 5.02 -4.67 5.41
C ASP A 76 4.20 -5.14 4.21
N VAL A 77 3.31 -4.26 3.73
CA VAL A 77 2.45 -4.51 2.58
C VAL A 77 2.95 -3.68 1.40
N TYR A 78 3.06 -4.33 0.25
CA TYR A 78 3.59 -3.78 -0.98
C TYR A 78 2.58 -3.91 -2.11
N TYR A 79 2.72 -3.06 -3.12
CA TYR A 79 2.14 -3.26 -4.44
C TYR A 79 3.24 -3.57 -5.44
N GLU A 80 3.06 -4.62 -6.25
CA GLU A 80 3.94 -4.98 -7.37
C GLU A 80 3.29 -4.52 -8.69
N PRO A 81 3.71 -3.37 -9.26
CA PRO A 81 3.07 -2.82 -10.47
C PRO A 81 3.16 -3.75 -11.69
N ILE A 82 4.24 -4.55 -11.77
CA ILE A 82 4.49 -5.47 -12.88
C ILE A 82 3.49 -6.62 -12.90
N ASN A 83 3.13 -7.13 -11.71
CA ASN A 83 2.24 -8.27 -11.54
C ASN A 83 0.81 -7.86 -11.16
N ASP A 84 0.55 -6.55 -11.03
CA ASP A 84 -0.70 -5.94 -10.59
C ASP A 84 -1.33 -6.59 -9.35
N ARG A 85 -0.52 -6.75 -8.29
CA ARG A 85 -0.95 -7.44 -7.07
C ARG A 85 -0.41 -6.81 -5.79
N PHE A 86 -1.19 -6.97 -4.73
CA PHE A 86 -0.82 -6.60 -3.37
C PHE A 86 -0.14 -7.79 -2.70
N VAL A 87 1.04 -7.57 -2.13
CA VAL A 87 1.85 -8.66 -1.58
C VAL A 87 2.42 -8.30 -0.21
N TYR A 88 2.77 -9.33 0.54
CA TYR A 88 3.79 -9.24 1.57
C TYR A 88 4.95 -10.14 1.18
N TYR A 89 6.12 -9.85 1.75
CA TYR A 89 7.32 -10.62 1.52
C TYR A 89 7.70 -11.39 2.78
N GLU A 90 7.99 -12.67 2.61
CA GLU A 90 8.46 -13.54 3.69
C GLU A 90 9.78 -14.19 3.28
N PHE A 91 10.76 -14.23 4.20
CA PHE A 91 12.03 -14.90 3.96
C PHE A 91 11.87 -16.38 4.25
N ASP A 92 12.06 -17.20 3.23
CA ASP A 92 12.07 -18.64 3.37
C ASP A 92 13.49 -19.10 3.76
N SER A 93 13.65 -19.58 4.99
CA SER A 93 14.96 -20.04 5.49
C SER A 93 15.45 -21.34 4.85
N ASP A 94 14.53 -22.16 4.33
CA ASP A 94 14.86 -23.46 3.77
C ASP A 94 15.46 -23.30 2.37
N PHE A 95 14.99 -22.30 1.62
CA PHE A 95 15.49 -22.00 0.28
C PHE A 95 16.42 -20.78 0.21
N GLY A 96 16.51 -19.98 1.27
CA GLY A 96 17.44 -18.85 1.38
C GLY A 96 17.07 -17.65 0.51
N TYR A 97 15.80 -17.50 0.12
CA TYR A 97 15.32 -16.35 -0.66
C TYR A 97 13.98 -15.81 -0.14
N THR A 98 13.67 -14.57 -0.52
CA THR A 98 12.42 -13.90 -0.14
C THR A 98 11.31 -14.25 -1.14
N MET A 99 10.19 -14.78 -0.66
CA MET A 99 9.00 -15.08 -1.47
C MET A 99 7.98 -13.95 -1.40
N SER A 100 7.28 -13.70 -2.51
CA SER A 100 6.10 -12.84 -2.56
C SER A 100 4.84 -13.66 -2.32
N HIS A 101 4.00 -13.18 -1.43
CA HIS A 101 2.70 -13.78 -1.14
C HIS A 101 1.62 -12.76 -1.42
N GLU A 102 0.71 -13.10 -2.35
CA GLU A 102 -0.45 -12.26 -2.63
C GLU A 102 -1.37 -12.17 -1.41
N ILE A 103 -1.82 -10.96 -1.11
CA ILE A 103 -2.77 -10.72 -0.03
C ILE A 103 -4.16 -10.94 -0.56
N GLU A 104 -4.86 -11.90 0.03
CA GLU A 104 -6.26 -12.16 -0.29
C GLU A 104 -7.13 -10.91 -0.07
N GLU A 105 -8.16 -10.76 -0.91
CA GLU A 105 -9.09 -9.65 -0.82
C GLU A 105 -9.82 -9.59 0.53
N SER A 106 -10.10 -10.76 1.12
CA SER A 106 -10.71 -10.87 2.46
C SER A 106 -9.82 -10.26 3.55
N VAL A 107 -8.49 -10.35 3.39
CA VAL A 107 -7.50 -9.78 4.29
C VAL A 107 -7.35 -8.29 4.03
N LEU A 108 -7.28 -7.85 2.77
CA LEU A 108 -7.28 -6.42 2.42
C LEU A 108 -8.52 -5.70 2.95
N THR A 109 -9.69 -6.36 2.88
CA THR A 109 -10.94 -5.81 3.43
C THR A 109 -10.80 -5.56 4.93
N LYS A 110 -10.23 -6.52 5.69
CA LYS A 110 -9.99 -6.33 7.13
C LYS A 110 -8.96 -5.22 7.40
N ILE A 111 -7.90 -5.15 6.60
CA ILE A 111 -6.86 -4.13 6.75
C ILE A 111 -7.44 -2.72 6.54
N PHE A 112 -8.28 -2.53 5.53
CA PHE A 112 -8.88 -1.24 5.21
C PHE A 112 -10.11 -0.88 6.06
N GLU A 113 -10.44 -1.68 7.08
CA GLU A 113 -11.24 -1.18 8.20
C GLU A 113 -10.49 -0.04 8.93
N ASP A 114 -9.14 -0.07 8.90
CA ASP A 114 -8.31 1.08 9.27
C ASP A 114 -8.15 2.03 8.08
N ILE A 115 -8.84 3.17 8.17
CA ILE A 115 -8.84 4.19 7.12
C ILE A 115 -7.45 4.77 6.84
N SER A 116 -6.56 4.80 7.83
CA SER A 116 -5.21 5.35 7.66
C SER A 116 -4.36 4.48 6.73
N LEU A 117 -4.58 3.17 6.75
CA LEU A 117 -3.89 2.23 5.86
C LEU A 117 -4.44 2.35 4.42
N TYR A 118 -5.75 2.54 4.27
CA TYR A 118 -6.35 2.86 2.97
C TYR A 118 -5.78 4.15 2.39
N THR A 119 -5.69 5.24 3.17
CA THR A 119 -5.17 6.52 2.68
C THR A 119 -3.70 6.41 2.31
N ALA A 120 -2.89 5.70 3.12
CA ALA A 120 -1.49 5.45 2.81
C ALA A 120 -1.32 4.69 1.49
N ALA A 121 -2.13 3.66 1.26
CA ALA A 121 -2.14 2.94 -0.02
C ALA A 121 -2.49 3.87 -1.18
N MET A 122 -3.58 4.63 -1.06
CA MET A 122 -4.06 5.56 -2.09
C MET A 122 -3.06 6.65 -2.44
N HIS A 123 -2.30 7.15 -1.47
CA HIS A 123 -1.25 8.14 -1.73
C HIS A 123 -0.20 7.61 -2.70
N VAL A 124 0.24 6.38 -2.48
CA VAL A 124 1.26 5.74 -3.31
C VAL A 124 0.69 5.35 -4.67
N VAL A 125 -0.44 4.63 -4.70
CA VAL A 125 -1.00 4.15 -5.98
C VAL A 125 -1.64 5.27 -6.80
N GLY A 126 -1.95 6.42 -6.19
CA GLY A 126 -2.55 7.59 -6.84
C GLY A 126 -1.58 8.44 -7.67
N VAL A 127 -0.27 8.22 -7.58
CA VAL A 127 0.82 8.83 -8.39
C VAL A 127 0.99 10.36 -8.29
N ASP A 128 -0.08 11.15 -8.31
CA ASP A 128 -0.03 12.62 -8.38
C ASP A 128 0.74 13.24 -7.19
N GLU A 129 0.48 12.74 -5.98
CA GLU A 129 1.12 13.28 -4.78
C GLU A 129 2.59 12.83 -4.67
N VAL A 130 2.90 11.58 -5.04
CA VAL A 130 4.28 11.05 -4.96
C VAL A 130 5.20 11.68 -6.00
N THR A 131 4.71 11.97 -7.20
CA THR A 131 5.49 12.70 -8.22
C THR A 131 5.82 14.13 -7.78
N THR A 132 4.83 14.82 -7.20
CA THR A 132 5.01 16.16 -6.63
C THR A 132 6.01 16.15 -5.47
N ALA A 133 5.95 15.16 -4.59
CA ALA A 133 6.88 15.01 -3.47
C ALA A 133 8.32 14.77 -3.96
N CYS A 134 8.50 13.88 -4.94
CA CYS A 134 9.80 13.61 -5.56
C CYS A 134 10.41 14.88 -6.18
N LEU A 135 9.62 15.63 -6.97
CA LEU A 135 10.08 16.89 -7.56
C LEU A 135 10.53 17.90 -6.50
N LYS A 136 9.71 18.13 -5.48
CA LYS A 136 10.03 19.06 -4.38
C LYS A 136 11.33 18.64 -3.68
N PHE A 137 11.51 17.35 -3.43
CA PHE A 137 12.74 16.84 -2.82
C PHE A 137 13.96 17.10 -3.71
N ARG A 138 13.89 16.76 -5.00
CA ARG A 138 15.00 16.96 -5.95
C ARG A 138 15.34 18.45 -6.11
N GLN A 139 14.35 19.33 -6.18
CA GLN A 139 14.55 20.79 -6.19
C GLN A 139 15.25 21.26 -4.90
N GLY A 140 14.82 20.78 -3.74
CA GLY A 140 15.46 21.12 -2.46
C GLY A 140 16.89 20.60 -2.33
N VAL A 141 17.23 19.46 -2.95
CA VAL A 141 18.63 19.01 -3.08
C VAL A 141 19.44 19.98 -3.93
N LEU A 142 18.94 20.35 -5.12
CA LEU A 142 19.61 21.27 -6.03
C LEU A 142 19.90 22.63 -5.37
N ASP A 143 18.94 23.18 -4.63
CA ASP A 143 19.10 24.49 -4.00
C ASP A 143 20.09 24.49 -2.82
N ARG A 144 20.34 23.33 -2.20
CA ARG A 144 21.37 23.17 -1.15
C ARG A 144 22.78 22.96 -1.69
N LEU A 145 22.90 22.62 -2.97
CA LEU A 145 24.19 22.42 -3.66
C LEU A 145 24.70 23.71 -4.33
N LYS A 146 23.89 24.77 -4.35
CA LYS A 146 24.26 26.11 -4.82
C LYS A 146 24.86 26.93 -3.67
#